data_AF-A0A6A3PM40-F1
#
_entry.id   AF-A0A6A3PM40-F1
#
_cell.length_a   1.000
_cell.length_b   1.000
_cell.length_c   1.000
_cell.angle_alpha   90.00
_cell.angle_beta   90.00
_cell.angle_gamma   90.00
#
_symmetry.space_group_name_H-M   'P 1'
#
loop_
_entity.id
_entity.type
_entity.pdbx_description
1 polymer ?
#
loop_
_entity_poly.entity_id
_entity_poly.type
_entity_poly.pdbx_seq_one_letter_code
_entity_poly.pdbx_strand_id
1 'polypeptide(L)'
;MVRVTGFDVSHNHNVSKAIYKNHASIRRVDDPAVLSFVDELQAAGSKPKLIMQFARKKTGKNVALRDIHNMVAKMRERRRGGATVEE
;
A
#
# COMPACT_ATOMS: atom_id res chain seq x y z
N MET A 1 -17.79 -43.48 -6.31
CA MET A 1 -18.26 -42.20 -6.87
C MET A 1 -18.88 -41.39 -5.73
N VAL A 2 -18.27 -40.26 -5.35
CA VAL A 2 -18.78 -39.42 -4.24
C VAL A 2 -19.70 -38.36 -4.83
N ARG A 3 -20.95 -38.30 -4.34
CA ARG A 3 -21.95 -37.30 -4.72
C ARG A 3 -22.17 -36.38 -3.53
N VAL A 4 -21.69 -35.14 -3.62
CA VAL A 4 -21.95 -34.11 -2.62
C VAL A 4 -23.39 -33.62 -2.79
N THR A 5 -24.19 -33.73 -1.73
CA THR A 5 -25.62 -33.35 -1.74
C THR A 5 -25.89 -32.00 -1.08
N GLY A 6 -24.87 -31.37 -0.49
CA GLY A 6 -24.97 -30.05 0.11
C GLY A 6 -23.60 -29.52 0.52
N PHE A 7 -23.48 -28.19 0.57
CA PHE A 7 -22.33 -27.49 1.10
C PHE A 7 -22.81 -26.24 1.85
N ASP A 8 -22.18 -25.93 2.98
CA ASP A 8 -22.37 -24.69 3.72
C ASP A 8 -21.15 -23.79 3.50
N VAL A 9 -21.37 -22.53 3.16
CA VAL A 9 -20.30 -21.55 2.96
C VAL A 9 -20.38 -20.51 4.06
N SER A 10 -19.73 -20.81 5.17
CA SER A 10 -19.51 -19.86 6.25
C SER A 10 -18.08 -19.32 6.23
N HIS A 11 -17.92 -18.07 6.66
CA HIS A 11 -16.58 -17.51 6.82
C HIS A 11 -15.95 -18.11 8.08
N ASN A 12 -14.75 -18.66 7.96
CA ASN A 12 -13.95 -19.15 9.09
C ASN A 12 -13.24 -18.03 9.88
N HIS A 13 -13.55 -16.77 9.58
CA HIS A 13 -12.93 -15.60 10.17
C HIS A 13 -13.97 -14.49 10.32
N ASN A 14 -13.69 -13.55 11.21
CA ASN A 14 -14.57 -12.40 11.42
C ASN A 14 -14.61 -11.54 10.16
N VAL A 15 -15.82 -11.26 9.67
CA VAL A 15 -16.05 -10.36 8.54
C VAL A 15 -16.59 -9.03 9.05
N SER A 16 -15.88 -7.96 8.74
CA SER A 16 -16.37 -6.61 9.04
C SER A 16 -15.82 -5.60 8.05
N LYS A 17 -16.55 -4.49 7.90
CA LYS A 17 -16.11 -3.34 7.08
C LYS A 17 -14.77 -2.78 7.55
N ALA A 18 -14.50 -2.84 8.86
CA ALA A 18 -13.23 -2.42 9.44
C ALA A 18 -12.07 -3.34 9.01
N ILE A 19 -12.28 -4.66 9.05
CA ILE A 19 -11.30 -5.66 8.60
C ILE A 19 -11.01 -5.48 7.10
N TYR A 20 -12.06 -5.33 6.29
CA TYR A 20 -11.92 -5.07 4.85
C TYR A 20 -11.09 -3.80 4.57
N LYS A 21 -11.47 -2.67 5.18
CA LYS A 21 -10.77 -1.39 4.99
C LYS A 21 -9.30 -1.40 5.44
N ASN A 22 -8.96 -2.24 6.41
CA ASN A 22 -7.60 -2.34 6.94
C ASN A 22 -6.74 -3.41 6.22
N HIS A 23 -7.34 -4.22 5.35
CA HIS A 23 -6.62 -5.23 4.60
C HIS A 23 -5.50 -4.58 3.76
N ALA A 24 -4.31 -5.21 3.74
CA ALA A 24 -3.12 -4.62 3.12
C ALA A 24 -3.33 -4.27 1.64
N SER A 25 -3.98 -5.17 0.88
CA SER A 25 -4.32 -4.94 -0.54
C SER A 25 -5.25 -3.75 -0.75
N ILE A 26 -6.15 -3.46 0.20
CA ILE A 26 -7.09 -2.34 0.10
C ILE A 26 -6.39 -1.02 0.44
N ARG A 27 -5.47 -1.02 1.40
CA ARG A 27 -4.68 0.16 1.78
C ARG A 27 -3.58 0.51 0.77
N ARG A 28 -3.17 -0.44 -0.07
CA ARG A 28 -2.07 -0.29 -1.04
C ARG A 28 -2.35 0.84 -2.05
N VAL A 29 -1.34 1.68 -2.29
CA VAL A 29 -1.37 2.74 -3.29
C VAL A 29 -0.40 2.38 -4.42
N ASP A 30 -0.93 2.16 -5.63
CA ASP A 30 -0.15 1.85 -6.82
C ASP A 30 -0.27 2.92 -7.92
N ASP A 31 -1.05 3.98 -7.68
CA ASP A 31 -1.22 5.09 -8.63
C ASP A 31 0.13 5.79 -8.86
N PRO A 32 0.69 5.74 -10.09
CA PRO A 32 2.00 6.31 -10.39
C PRO A 32 2.09 7.81 -10.09
N ALA A 33 1.01 8.58 -10.31
CA ALA A 33 0.99 10.02 -10.08
C ALA A 33 1.03 10.36 -8.58
N VAL A 34 0.43 9.51 -7.74
CA VAL A 34 0.53 9.65 -6.29
C VAL A 34 1.92 9.28 -5.82
N LEU A 35 2.49 8.21 -6.39
CA LEU A 35 3.83 7.74 -6.02
C LEU A 35 4.91 8.75 -6.41
N SER A 36 4.85 9.38 -7.59
CA SER A 36 5.80 10.41 -7.99
C SER A 36 5.79 11.60 -7.02
N PHE A 37 4.59 12.08 -6.68
CA PHE A 37 4.46 13.21 -5.75
C PHE A 37 4.91 12.84 -4.31
N VAL A 38 4.70 11.59 -3.88
CA VAL A 38 5.25 11.11 -2.60
C VAL A 38 6.78 11.12 -2.61
N ASP A 39 7.43 10.76 -3.71
CA ASP A 39 8.90 10.82 -3.83
C ASP A 39 9.39 12.27 -3.80
N GLU A 40 8.71 13.21 -4.47
CA GLU A 40 9.00 14.64 -4.39
C GLU A 40 8.87 15.19 -2.97
N LEU A 41 7.78 14.87 -2.26
CA LEU A 41 7.59 15.26 -0.86
C LEU A 41 8.68 14.68 0.04
N GLN A 42 9.08 13.44 -0.22
CA GLN A 42 10.16 12.79 0.52
C GLN A 42 11.51 13.46 0.25
N ALA A 43 11.81 13.79 -1.00
CA ALA A 43 13.04 14.48 -1.40
C ALA A 43 13.11 15.89 -0.79
N ALA A 44 11.97 16.57 -0.67
CA ALA A 44 11.83 17.85 0.03
C ALA A 44 11.91 17.73 1.57
N GLY A 45 12.11 16.53 2.12
CA GLY A 45 12.24 16.32 3.57
C GLY A 45 10.92 16.37 4.35
N SER A 46 9.78 16.21 3.67
CA SER A 46 8.47 16.22 4.33
C SER A 46 8.34 15.10 5.36
N LYS A 47 7.70 15.41 6.50
CA LYS A 47 7.46 14.42 7.56
C LYS A 47 6.54 13.29 7.04
N PRO A 48 6.82 12.01 7.34
CA PRO A 48 5.99 10.88 6.90
C PRO A 48 4.50 11.00 7.24
N LYS A 49 4.16 11.64 8.37
CA LYS A 49 2.77 11.92 8.76
C LYS A 49 2.05 12.84 7.76
N LEU A 50 2.72 13.85 7.22
CA LEU A 50 2.14 14.76 6.23
C LEU A 50 1.98 14.06 4.87
N ILE A 51 2.97 13.27 4.46
CA ILE A 51 2.89 12.43 3.27
C ILE A 51 1.70 11.45 3.36
N MET A 52 1.49 10.84 4.53
CA MET A 52 0.33 9.99 4.79
C MET A 52 -1.00 10.75 4.65
N GLN A 53 -1.10 11.96 5.19
CA GLN A 53 -2.31 12.78 5.05
C GLN A 53 -2.59 13.13 3.59
N PHE A 54 -1.56 13.49 2.82
CA PHE A 54 -1.67 13.69 1.37
C PHE A 54 -2.19 12.43 0.67
N ALA A 55 -1.56 11.28 0.91
CA ALA A 55 -1.93 10.02 0.27
C ALA A 55 -3.38 9.63 0.58
N ARG A 56 -3.83 9.80 1.84
CA ARG A 56 -5.23 9.61 2.24
C ARG A 56 -6.18 10.55 1.51
N LYS A 57 -5.86 11.84 1.44
CA LYS A 57 -6.69 12.85 0.77
C LYS A 57 -6.81 12.58 -0.73
N LYS A 58 -5.73 12.17 -1.38
CA LYS A 58 -5.68 11.95 -2.83
C LYS A 58 -6.33 10.64 -3.25
N THR A 59 -6.22 9.58 -2.45
CA THR A 59 -6.68 8.23 -2.83
C THR A 59 -7.96 7.77 -2.14
N GLY A 60 -8.36 8.41 -1.03
CA GLY A 60 -9.45 7.94 -0.17
C GLY A 60 -9.14 6.65 0.61
N LYS A 61 -7.94 6.07 0.46
CA LYS A 61 -7.55 4.82 1.12
C LYS A 61 -7.10 5.08 2.55
N ASN A 62 -7.29 4.09 3.42
CA ASN A 62 -6.84 4.16 4.81
C ASN A 62 -5.33 3.86 4.94
N VAL A 63 -4.50 4.65 4.25
CA VAL A 63 -3.04 4.49 4.27
C VAL A 63 -2.51 4.63 5.69
N ALA A 64 -1.66 3.72 6.14
CA ALA A 64 -1.00 3.75 7.44
C ALA A 64 0.44 4.26 7.31
N LEU A 65 1.03 4.71 8.42
CA LEU A 65 2.42 5.17 8.44
C LEU A 65 3.41 4.11 7.95
N ARG A 66 3.16 2.85 8.28
CA ARG A 66 3.96 1.71 7.79
C ARG A 66 3.97 1.65 6.26
N ASP A 67 2.86 1.96 5.61
CA ASP A 67 2.80 1.95 4.15
C ASP A 67 3.68 3.05 3.55
N ILE A 68 3.70 4.24 4.19
CA ILE A 68 4.60 5.33 3.79
C ILE A 68 6.06 4.92 3.93
N HIS A 69 6.45 4.35 5.07
CA HIS A 69 7.82 3.87 5.26
C HIS A 69 8.21 2.82 4.22
N ASN A 70 7.32 1.88 3.92
CA ASN A 70 7.54 0.86 2.89
C ASN A 70 7.69 1.47 1.49
N MET A 71 6.85 2.46 1.13
CA MET A 71 6.95 3.17 -0.15
C MET A 71 8.31 3.89 -0.27
N VAL A 72 8.71 4.64 0.77
CA VAL A 72 9.99 5.35 0.80
C VAL A 72 11.17 4.39 0.75
N ALA A 73 11.11 3.26 1.47
CA ALA A 73 12.15 2.24 1.41
C ALA A 73 12.31 1.68 -0.01
N LYS A 74 11.19 1.37 -0.69
CA LYS A 74 11.19 0.89 -2.07
C LYS A 74 11.70 1.94 -3.07
N MET A 75 11.39 3.22 -2.86
CA MET A 75 11.91 4.33 -3.67
C MET A 75 13.44 4.45 -3.52
N ARG A 76 13.97 4.30 -2.30
CA ARG A 76 15.41 4.31 -2.04
C ARG A 76 16.12 3.12 -2.66
N GLU A 77 15.51 1.93 -2.58
CA GLU A 77 16.04 0.71 -3.21
C GLU A 77 16.14 0.88 -4.73
N ARG A 78 15.08 1.38 -5.38
CA ARG A 78 15.08 1.67 -6.83
C ARG A 78 16.18 2.65 -7.23
N ARG A 79 16.40 3.70 -6.44
CA ARG A 79 17.50 4.65 -6.67
C ARG A 79 18.89 4.01 -6.55
N ARG A 80 19.07 3.05 -5.64
CA ARG A 80 20.33 2.31 -5.48
C ARG A 80 20.56 1.31 -6.60
N GLY A 81 19.50 0.63 -7.06
CA GLY A 81 19.57 -0.38 -8.11
C GLY A 81 19.79 0.18 -9.53
N GLY A 82 19.52 1.47 -9.76
CA GLY A 82 19.79 2.14 -11.05
C GLY A 82 21.23 2.63 -11.23
N ALA A 83 22.11 2.42 -10.24
CA ALA A 83 23.52 2.81 -10.29
C ALA A 83 24.44 1.64 -10.68
N THR A 84 24.01 0.78 -11.61
CA THR A 84 24.93 -0.15 -12.27
C THR A 84 25.64 0.61 -13.38
N VAL A 85 26.95 0.76 -13.23
CA VAL A 85 27.86 1.33 -14.23
C VAL A 85 27.83 0.39 -15.45
N GLU A 86 27.41 0.91 -16.59
CA GLU A 86 27.70 0.28 -17.89
C GLU A 86 29.23 0.46 -18.10
N GLU A 87 29.97 -0.65 -18.18
CA GLU A 87 31.39 -0.66 -18.59
C GLU A 87 31.55 -0.40 -20.10
#